data_AF-A0AAD7JRC1-F1
#
_entry.id   AF-A0AAD7JRC1-F1
#
_cell.length_a   1.000
_cell.length_b   1.000
_cell.length_c   1.000
_cell.angle_alpha   90.00
_cell.angle_beta   90.00
_cell.angle_gamma   90.00
#
_symmetry.space_group_name_H-M   'P 1'
#
loop_
_entity.id
_entity.type
_entity.pdbx_description
1 polymer ?
#
loop_
_entity_poly.entity_id
_entity_poly.type
_entity_poly.pdbx_seq_one_letter_code
_entity_poly.pdbx_strand_id
1 'polypeptide(L)'
;MALTHASWGLKPTMIRDLARATVFPRADYGVSSFLLLPANALKPLERVNKSIARCITGGYRTASRAALEKEAAILPVHLRLESELLHRIARYLTLPENHSITPLIRDAIMNAPKHSHRASVLHYVERLPLV
;
A
#
# COMPACT_ATOMS: atom_id res chain seq x y z
N MET A 1 10.20 12.37 18.52
CA MET A 1 10.98 13.48 17.91
C MET A 1 10.18 14.05 16.76
N ALA A 2 9.79 15.33 16.83
CA ALA A 2 9.13 16.00 15.72
C ALA A 2 10.20 16.50 14.75
N LEU A 3 10.16 16.04 13.49
CA LEU A 3 11.08 16.47 12.42
C LEU A 3 10.68 17.84 11.83
N THR A 4 9.56 18.40 12.29
CA THR A 4 9.02 19.69 11.86
C THR A 4 8.37 20.47 13.00
N HIS A 5 8.57 21.78 12.96
CA HIS A 5 7.92 22.79 13.79
C HIS A 5 7.48 23.95 12.89
N ALA A 6 6.51 24.76 13.34
CA ALA A 6 6.00 25.89 12.56
C ALA A 6 7.09 26.94 12.21
N SER A 7 8.19 26.96 12.95
CA SER A 7 9.29 27.92 12.81
C SER A 7 10.63 27.33 12.32
N TRP A 8 10.78 26.01 12.30
CA TRP A 8 12.00 25.33 11.84
C TRP A 8 11.69 23.88 11.46
N GLY A 9 12.35 23.36 10.43
CA GLY A 9 12.19 21.98 10.02
C GLY A 9 12.37 21.75 8.53
N LEU A 10 12.21 20.48 8.13
CA LEU A 10 12.23 20.07 6.73
C LEU A 10 11.03 20.63 5.97
N LYS A 11 11.21 20.92 4.68
CA LYS A 11 10.09 21.30 3.80
C LYS A 11 9.09 20.15 3.73
N PRO A 12 7.77 20.42 3.65
CA PRO A 12 6.74 19.38 3.51
C PRO A 12 7.00 18.38 2.37
N THR A 13 7.60 18.86 1.27
CA THR A 13 8.04 18.02 0.14
C THR A 13 9.08 16.99 0.55
N MET A 14 10.14 17.40 1.26
CA MET A 14 11.21 16.50 1.69
C MET A 14 10.73 15.44 2.67
N ILE A 15 9.78 15.79 3.56
CA ILE A 15 9.20 14.83 4.51
C ILE A 15 8.35 13.80 3.76
N ARG A 16 7.59 14.26 2.77
CA ARG A 16 6.81 13.38 1.90
C ARG A 16 7.72 12.41 1.16
N ASP A 17 8.83 12.89 0.62
CA ASP A 17 9.80 12.06 -0.11
C ASP A 17 10.48 11.07 0.84
N LEU A 18 10.85 11.50 2.04
CA LEU A 18 11.38 10.60 3.08
C LEU A 18 10.37 9.51 3.45
N ALA A 19 9.09 9.88 3.64
CA ALA A 19 8.02 8.93 3.96
C ALA A 19 7.81 7.92 2.82
N ARG A 20 7.83 8.38 1.56
CA ARG A 20 7.73 7.54 0.36
C ARG A 20 8.92 6.59 0.21
N ALA A 21 10.12 7.05 0.53
CA ALA A 21 11.33 6.24 0.39
C ALA A 21 11.53 5.23 1.53
N THR A 22 11.09 5.55 2.76
CA THR A 22 11.46 4.77 3.96
C THR A 22 10.30 4.12 4.67
N VAL A 23 9.19 4.84 4.86
CA VAL A 23 8.09 4.38 5.71
C VAL A 23 7.10 3.55 4.92
N PHE A 24 6.65 4.04 3.77
CA PHE A 24 5.67 3.34 2.95
C PHE A 24 6.14 1.96 2.48
N PRO A 25 7.39 1.77 1.99
CA PRO A 25 7.86 0.45 1.56
C PRO A 25 7.91 -0.54 2.73
N ARG A 26 8.31 -0.09 3.93
CA ARG A 26 8.35 -0.93 5.13
C ARG A 26 6.95 -1.29 5.64
N ALA A 27 6.02 -0.34 5.60
CA ALA A 27 4.64 -0.55 6.04
C ALA A 27 3.88 -1.48 5.10
N ASP A 28 4.14 -1.41 3.79
CA ASP A 28 3.36 -2.10 2.77
C ASP A 28 3.97 -3.44 2.32
N TYR A 29 5.24 -3.71 2.64
CA TYR A 29 5.98 -4.88 2.15
C TYR A 29 5.21 -6.21 2.22
N GLY A 30 4.46 -6.42 3.32
CA GLY A 30 3.72 -7.67 3.56
C GLY A 30 2.28 -7.69 3.07
N VAL A 31 1.72 -6.56 2.62
CA VAL A 31 0.27 -6.47 2.37
C VAL A 31 -0.15 -7.28 1.15
N SER A 32 0.67 -7.34 0.11
CA SER A 32 0.37 -8.12 -1.10
C SER A 32 0.22 -9.63 -0.85
N SER A 33 0.70 -10.14 0.29
CA SER A 33 0.57 -11.54 0.67
C SER A 33 -0.78 -11.87 1.31
N PHE A 34 -1.56 -10.86 1.71
CA PHE A 34 -2.80 -11.04 2.46
C PHE A 34 -3.95 -10.28 1.79
N LEU A 35 -4.68 -10.91 0.86
CA LEU A 35 -5.68 -10.19 0.09
C LEU A 35 -7.09 -10.11 0.67
N LEU A 36 -7.31 -10.65 1.85
CA LEU A 36 -8.62 -10.56 2.50
C LEU A 36 -8.42 -10.19 3.95
N LEU A 37 -7.67 -9.11 4.14
CA LEU A 37 -7.52 -8.50 5.43
C LEU A 37 -8.89 -7.95 5.86
N PRO A 38 -9.36 -8.26 7.07
CA PRO A 38 -10.56 -7.62 7.60
C PRO A 38 -10.33 -6.11 7.63
N ALA A 39 -11.38 -5.31 7.46
CA ALA A 39 -11.28 -3.84 7.44
C ALA A 39 -10.50 -3.27 8.65
N ASN A 40 -10.54 -3.97 9.79
CA ASN A 40 -9.82 -3.61 11.01
C ASN A 40 -8.31 -3.84 10.95
N ALA A 41 -7.81 -4.74 10.10
CA ALA A 41 -6.39 -5.05 10.01
C ALA A 41 -5.58 -3.91 9.36
N LEU A 42 -6.24 -3.00 8.62
CA LEU A 42 -5.58 -1.82 8.05
C LEU A 42 -5.46 -0.66 9.04
N LYS A 43 -6.18 -0.70 10.18
CA LYS A 43 -6.17 0.40 11.18
C LYS A 43 -4.77 0.82 11.64
N PRO A 44 -3.80 -0.10 11.89
CA PRO A 44 -2.44 0.30 12.23
C PRO A 44 -1.77 1.11 11.11
N LEU A 45 -1.91 0.68 9.85
CA LEU A 45 -1.37 1.41 8.70
C LEU A 45 -2.06 2.77 8.54
N GLU A 46 -3.37 2.86 8.75
CA GLU A 46 -4.10 4.13 8.71
C GLU A 46 -3.65 5.12 9.79
N ARG A 47 -3.31 4.63 10.99
CA ARG A 47 -2.72 5.46 12.05
C ARG A 47 -1.33 5.97 11.66
N VAL A 48 -0.50 5.13 11.07
CA VAL A 48 0.81 5.53 10.54
C VAL A 48 0.64 6.58 9.44
N ASN A 49 -0.26 6.37 8.48
CA ASN A 49 -0.54 7.32 7.40
C ASN A 49 -1.03 8.66 7.93
N LYS A 50 -1.95 8.66 8.90
CA LYS A 50 -2.41 9.88 9.58
C LYS A 50 -1.28 10.59 10.30
N SER A 51 -0.38 9.85 10.96
CA SER A 51 0.77 10.43 11.65
C SER A 51 1.72 11.14 10.67
N ILE A 52 2.00 10.51 9.53
CA ILE A 52 2.82 11.09 8.46
C ILE A 52 2.15 12.34 7.88
N ALA A 53 0.84 12.26 7.57
CA ALA A 53 0.08 13.39 7.05
C ALA A 53 0.12 14.60 8.00
N ARG A 54 0.07 14.37 9.31
CA ARG A 54 0.24 15.42 10.33
C ARG A 54 1.65 16.00 10.34
N CYS A 55 2.70 15.17 10.22
CA CYS A 55 4.08 15.66 10.16
C CYS A 55 4.33 16.54 8.93
N ILE A 56 3.69 16.23 7.80
CA ILE A 56 3.81 16.98 6.54
C ILE A 56 3.05 18.31 6.64
N THR A 57 1.83 18.29 7.16
CA THR A 57 0.91 19.46 7.16
C THR A 57 1.01 20.33 8.41
N GLY A 58 1.64 19.84 9.48
CA GLY A 58 1.58 20.48 10.80
C GLY A 58 0.20 20.36 11.48
N GLY A 59 -0.70 19.53 10.95
CA GLY A 59 -2.08 19.44 11.41
C GLY A 59 -2.28 18.83 12.81
N TYR A 60 -3.37 19.25 13.46
CA TYR A 60 -3.75 18.79 14.80
C TYR A 60 -4.05 17.28 14.87
N ARG A 61 -3.94 16.71 16.07
CA ARG A 61 -4.26 15.29 16.33
C ARG A 61 -5.72 14.94 16.02
N THR A 62 -6.62 15.88 16.29
CA THR A 62 -8.08 15.76 16.10
C THR A 62 -8.52 15.98 14.66
N ALA A 63 -7.67 16.51 13.79
CA ALA A 63 -8.02 16.76 12.40
C ALA A 63 -8.43 15.47 11.68
N SER A 64 -9.38 15.59 10.75
CA SER A 64 -9.88 14.47 9.95
C SER A 64 -8.75 13.84 9.13
N ARG A 65 -8.68 12.52 9.11
CA ARG A 65 -7.65 11.78 8.35
C ARG A 65 -7.73 12.11 6.86
N ALA A 66 -8.93 12.07 6.27
CA ALA A 66 -9.12 12.30 4.85
C ALA A 66 -8.68 13.72 4.42
N ALA A 67 -8.95 14.71 5.28
CA ALA A 67 -8.49 16.09 5.04
C ALA A 67 -6.96 16.20 5.09
N LEU A 68 -6.33 15.57 6.10
CA LEU A 68 -4.88 15.56 6.24
C LEU A 68 -4.19 14.81 5.09
N GLU A 69 -4.73 13.67 4.65
CA GLU A 69 -4.18 12.90 3.52
C GLU A 69 -4.22 13.71 2.22
N LYS A 70 -5.34 14.40 1.97
CA LYS A 70 -5.52 15.29 0.82
C LYS A 70 -4.52 16.45 0.84
N GLU A 71 -4.41 17.15 1.97
CA GLU A 71 -3.50 18.29 2.12
C GLU A 71 -2.01 17.86 2.06
N ALA A 72 -1.69 16.71 2.65
CA ALA A 72 -0.34 16.15 2.60
C ALA A 72 0.05 15.62 1.21
N ALA A 73 -0.88 15.54 0.26
CA ALA A 73 -0.68 14.91 -1.05
C ALA A 73 -0.13 13.47 -0.95
N ILE A 74 -0.72 12.68 -0.05
CA ILE A 74 -0.42 11.24 0.12
C ILE A 74 -1.65 10.40 -0.18
N LEU A 75 -1.44 9.19 -0.72
CA LEU A 75 -2.55 8.28 -0.99
C LEU A 75 -3.12 7.73 0.34
N PRO A 76 -4.46 7.60 0.43
CA PRO A 76 -5.09 6.75 1.43
C PRO A 76 -4.53 5.33 1.40
N VAL A 77 -4.49 4.68 2.56
CA VAL A 77 -3.89 3.34 2.72
C VAL A 77 -4.49 2.33 1.75
N HIS A 78 -5.82 2.25 1.62
CA HIS A 78 -6.47 1.28 0.73
C HIS A 78 -6.03 1.46 -0.73
N LEU A 79 -6.02 2.69 -1.25
CA LEU A 79 -5.58 2.96 -2.63
C LEU A 79 -4.11 2.65 -2.85
N ARG A 80 -3.25 2.95 -1.87
CA ARG A 80 -1.82 2.65 -1.94
C ARG A 80 -1.56 1.14 -2.02
N LEU A 81 -2.30 0.36 -1.23
CA LEU A 81 -2.20 -1.10 -1.21
C LEU A 81 -2.77 -1.74 -2.49
N GLU A 82 -3.88 -1.23 -2.98
CA GLU A 82 -4.46 -1.63 -4.26
C GLU A 82 -3.50 -1.34 -5.42
N SER A 83 -2.87 -0.16 -5.42
CA SER A 83 -1.84 0.17 -6.40
C SER A 83 -0.64 -0.77 -6.34
N GLU A 84 -0.06 -1.00 -5.16
CA GLU A 84 1.09 -1.92 -5.02
C GLU A 84 0.74 -3.34 -5.48
N LEU A 85 -0.48 -3.76 -5.18
CA LEU A 85 -0.99 -5.03 -5.61
C LEU A 85 -1.05 -5.16 -7.14
N LEU A 86 -1.68 -4.19 -7.81
CA LEU A 86 -1.80 -4.17 -9.26
C LEU A 86 -0.42 -4.18 -9.92
N HIS A 87 0.53 -3.39 -9.41
CA HIS A 87 1.91 -3.40 -9.91
C HIS A 87 2.60 -4.76 -9.70
N ARG A 88 2.31 -5.47 -8.61
CA ARG A 88 2.88 -6.79 -8.35
C ARG A 88 2.31 -7.85 -9.28
N ILE A 89 1.01 -7.82 -9.54
CA ILE A 89 0.36 -8.68 -10.52
C ILE A 89 0.90 -8.41 -11.92
N ALA A 90 0.96 -7.14 -12.33
CA ALA A 90 1.52 -6.76 -13.62
C ALA A 90 2.93 -7.33 -13.80
N ARG A 91 3.80 -7.18 -12.79
CA ARG A 91 5.14 -7.78 -12.80
C ARG A 91 5.14 -9.31 -12.96
N TYR A 92 4.21 -10.01 -12.32
CA TYR A 92 4.07 -11.47 -12.45
C TYR A 92 3.58 -11.88 -13.84
N LEU A 93 2.68 -11.11 -14.45
CA LEU A 93 2.15 -11.38 -15.78
C LEU A 93 3.13 -11.03 -16.90
N THR A 94 3.97 -10.00 -16.71
CA THR A 94 5.00 -9.59 -17.68
C THR A 94 6.31 -10.37 -17.54
N LEU A 95 6.35 -11.38 -16.66
CA LEU A 95 7.57 -12.14 -16.39
C LEU A 95 7.90 -13.06 -17.58
N PRO A 96 9.18 -13.24 -17.96
CA PRO A 96 9.55 -14.18 -19.02
C PRO A 96 9.11 -15.60 -18.69
N GLU A 97 8.70 -16.37 -19.71
CA GLU A 97 8.23 -17.76 -19.52
C GLU A 97 9.30 -18.66 -18.86
N ASN A 98 10.58 -18.38 -19.11
CA ASN A 98 11.72 -19.12 -18.56
C ASN A 98 12.05 -18.74 -17.10
N HIS A 99 11.31 -17.84 -16.46
CA HIS A 99 11.57 -17.45 -15.08
C HIS A 99 11.21 -18.59 -14.11
N SER A 100 12.05 -18.83 -13.09
CA SER A 100 11.89 -19.95 -12.14
C SER A 100 10.58 -19.94 -11.34
N ILE A 101 9.97 -18.76 -11.20
CA ILE A 101 8.72 -18.54 -10.44
C ILE A 101 7.47 -18.73 -11.33
N THR A 102 7.61 -18.74 -12.66
CA THR A 102 6.49 -18.88 -13.60
C THR A 102 5.64 -20.14 -13.36
N PRO A 103 6.22 -21.33 -13.06
CA PRO A 103 5.42 -22.51 -12.72
C PRO A 103 4.54 -22.31 -11.49
N LEU A 104 5.04 -21.63 -10.46
CA LEU A 104 4.30 -21.34 -9.23
C LEU A 104 3.16 -20.33 -9.48
N ILE A 105 3.40 -19.33 -10.32
CA ILE A 105 2.36 -18.35 -10.69
C ILE A 105 1.25 -19.04 -11.48
N ARG A 106 1.61 -19.90 -12.45
CA ARG A 106 0.65 -20.65 -13.26
C ARG A 106 -0.16 -21.61 -12.39
N ASP A 107 0.48 -22.34 -11.50
CA ASP A 107 -0.18 -23.22 -10.53
C ASP A 107 -1.17 -22.43 -9.65
N ALA A 108 -0.73 -21.28 -9.12
CA ALA A 108 -1.60 -20.42 -8.34
C ALA A 108 -2.79 -19.88 -9.18
N ILE A 109 -2.62 -19.53 -10.45
CA ILE A 109 -3.76 -19.09 -11.28
C ILE A 109 -4.76 -20.23 -11.51
N MET A 110 -4.26 -21.43 -11.81
CA MET A 110 -5.09 -22.59 -12.16
C MET A 110 -5.80 -23.22 -10.95
N ASN A 111 -5.13 -23.27 -9.79
CA ASN A 111 -5.57 -24.01 -8.62
C ASN A 111 -6.07 -23.06 -7.53
N ALA A 112 -7.28 -22.53 -7.71
CA ALA A 112 -7.90 -21.67 -6.71
C ALA A 112 -8.19 -22.43 -5.39
N PRO A 113 -7.82 -21.86 -4.23
CA PRO A 113 -8.09 -22.48 -2.95
C PRO A 113 -9.59 -22.51 -2.68
N LYS A 114 -10.07 -23.63 -2.10
CA LYS A 114 -11.48 -23.83 -1.74
C LYS A 114 -12.02 -22.77 -0.77
N HIS A 115 -11.14 -22.16 0.04
CA HIS A 115 -11.51 -21.16 1.01
C HIS A 115 -11.05 -19.77 0.59
N SER A 116 -12.00 -18.82 0.57
CA SER A 116 -11.78 -17.42 0.21
C SER A 116 -10.57 -16.81 0.94
N HIS A 117 -10.44 -16.97 2.26
CA HIS A 117 -9.35 -16.38 3.06
C HIS A 117 -7.92 -16.81 2.68
N ARG A 118 -7.75 -17.88 1.88
CA ARG A 118 -6.46 -18.32 1.36
C ARG A 118 -6.22 -17.90 -0.10
N ALA A 119 -7.21 -17.28 -0.73
CA ALA A 119 -7.10 -16.83 -2.10
C ALA A 119 -6.05 -15.73 -2.19
N SER A 120 -4.99 -16.02 -2.93
CA SER A 120 -4.09 -15.01 -3.47
C SER A 120 -4.80 -14.20 -4.55
N VAL A 121 -4.21 -13.07 -4.92
CA VAL A 121 -4.80 -12.19 -5.95
C VAL A 121 -4.67 -12.76 -7.34
N LEU A 122 -3.71 -13.66 -7.53
CA LEU A 122 -3.51 -14.33 -8.81
C LEU A 122 -4.77 -15.07 -9.25
N HIS A 123 -5.59 -15.57 -8.31
CA HIS A 123 -6.88 -16.19 -8.61
C HIS A 123 -7.95 -15.23 -9.12
N TYR A 124 -7.79 -13.93 -8.86
CA TYR A 124 -8.75 -12.89 -9.26
C TYR A 124 -8.26 -12.10 -10.47
N VAL A 125 -7.15 -12.49 -11.10
CA VAL A 125 -6.58 -11.77 -12.26
C VAL A 125 -7.58 -11.67 -13.40
N GLU A 126 -8.34 -12.74 -13.67
CA GLU A 126 -9.38 -12.75 -14.71
C GLU A 126 -10.58 -11.83 -14.38
N ARG A 127 -10.75 -11.44 -13.12
CA ARG A 127 -11.80 -10.51 -12.67
C ARG A 127 -11.33 -9.07 -12.59
N LEU A 128 -10.02 -8.82 -12.76
CA LEU A 128 -9.52 -7.46 -12.81
C LEU A 128 -9.94 -6.84 -14.14
N PRO A 129 -10.41 -5.58 -14.14
CA PRO A 129 -10.72 -4.86 -15.37
C PRO A 129 -9.42 -4.51 -16.09
N LEU A 130 -8.81 -5.51 -16.72
CA LEU A 130 -7.76 -5.33 -17.69
C LEU A 130 -8.48 -5.08 -19.03
N VAL A 131 -8.45 -3.82 -19.46
CA VAL A 131 -8.99 -3.35 -20.74
C VAL A 131 -8.30 -4.08 -21.90
#